data_AF-A0A351X1N9-F1
#
_entry.id   AF-A0A351X1N9-F1
#
_cell.length_a   1.000
_cell.length_b   1.000
_cell.length_c   1.000
_cell.angle_alpha   90.00
_cell.angle_beta   90.00
_cell.angle_gamma   90.00
#
_symmetry.space_group_name_H-M   'P 1'
#
loop_
_entity.id
_entity.type
_entity.pdbx_description
1 polymer ?
#
loop_
_entity_poly.entity_id
_entity_poly.type
_entity_poly.pdbx_seq_one_letter_code
_entity_poly.pdbx_strand_id
1 'polypeptide(L)'
;MRKVVILLLGLLTVVLLAVGAVLLIPSVREPALFQLNKLRVNIQYAISPPQQAVFVPEAQLATMVQETMQAQVTLTATPTPLPTNTSVGPTPTFTPTTTPIPAAVTLNGVRYIDQHGLWNYCAPATLAMALTYWGWQGERTDVGAVVKPFEKDKNVMPYELADYVFTNTQFKAVVRAGGTLDLLKKLVAEEFVVLVEKGIILKDFNGKLGWVGHYAVVTGYDDAKKEFTTQDSYYSADYLVSYDDLYTQWRGFNYTYLVIYPQDREQNVMRILGPSADETTSYQIAAQTAADEAISLTGVQQFFAWFNRGSSLVNLQDYGGASSAFDQAFRLMAALPENDRPWRMMWYQTGPYFAYYFTGRYQDVINLADNTIQSAAEPYLEESFIWRARARALLGDTAGAVEDVRKSLEYHPGFPPGLELAQQLGIQP
;
A
#
# COMPACT_ATOMS: atom_id res chain seq x y z
N MET A 1 2.48 -48.36 -38.97
CA MET A 1 2.52 -47.58 -37.71
C MET A 1 3.93 -47.07 -37.36
N ARG A 2 4.96 -47.92 -37.19
CA ARG A 2 6.31 -47.48 -36.75
C ARG A 2 6.97 -46.39 -37.61
N LYS A 3 6.87 -46.45 -38.95
CA LYS A 3 7.39 -45.42 -39.86
C LYS A 3 6.67 -44.07 -39.74
N VAL A 4 5.35 -44.10 -39.51
CA VAL A 4 4.53 -42.90 -39.33
C VAL A 4 4.87 -42.22 -38.00
N VAL A 5 5.07 -42.98 -36.93
CA VAL A 5 5.51 -42.45 -35.64
C VAL A 5 6.90 -41.79 -35.73
N ILE A 6 7.86 -42.42 -36.44
CA ILE A 6 9.20 -41.83 -36.65
C ILE A 6 9.13 -40.53 -37.46
N LEU A 7 8.30 -40.48 -38.52
CA LEU A 7 8.08 -39.27 -39.30
C LEU A 7 7.43 -38.15 -38.46
N LEU A 8 6.44 -38.49 -37.64
CA LEU A 8 5.78 -37.53 -36.75
C LEU A 8 6.74 -36.98 -35.68
N LEU A 9 7.58 -37.85 -35.09
CA LEU A 9 8.61 -37.44 -34.14
C LEU A 9 9.66 -36.54 -34.81
N GLY A 10 10.13 -36.90 -36.02
CA GLY A 10 11.07 -36.07 -36.77
C GLY A 10 10.50 -34.69 -37.12
N LEU A 11 9.24 -34.62 -37.54
CA LEU A 11 8.55 -33.35 -37.80
C LEU A 11 8.42 -32.50 -36.52
N LEU A 12 8.04 -33.12 -35.40
CA LEU A 12 7.96 -32.44 -34.11
C LEU A 12 9.32 -31.87 -33.69
N THR A 13 10.41 -32.62 -33.85
CA THR A 13 11.76 -32.15 -33.55
C THR A 13 12.14 -30.95 -34.42
N VAL A 14 11.85 -30.97 -35.72
CA VAL A 14 12.12 -29.84 -36.62
C VAL A 14 11.32 -28.61 -36.23
N VAL A 15 10.04 -28.78 -35.86
CA VAL A 15 9.20 -27.67 -35.39
C VAL A 15 9.74 -27.09 -34.07
N LEU A 16 10.13 -27.93 -33.11
CA LEU A 16 10.71 -27.47 -31.84
C LEU A 16 12.04 -26.73 -32.06
N LEU A 17 12.90 -27.21 -32.97
CA LEU A 17 14.13 -26.52 -33.33
C LEU A 17 13.88 -25.19 -34.04
N ALA A 18 12.88 -25.12 -34.92
CA ALA A 18 12.49 -23.88 -35.60
C ALA A 18 11.92 -22.86 -34.60
N VAL A 19 11.06 -23.28 -33.67
CA VAL A 19 10.55 -22.43 -32.58
C VAL A 19 11.71 -21.96 -31.69
N GLY A 20 12.62 -22.87 -31.32
CA GLY A 20 13.83 -22.54 -30.56
C GLY A 20 14.69 -21.49 -31.27
N ALA A 21 14.93 -21.64 -32.57
CA ALA A 21 15.70 -20.69 -33.36
C ALA A 21 15.00 -19.32 -33.48
N VAL A 22 13.67 -19.29 -33.61
CA VAL A 22 12.88 -18.05 -33.63
C VAL A 22 12.94 -17.33 -32.28
N LEU A 23 12.94 -18.07 -31.17
CA LEU A 23 13.08 -17.51 -29.81
C LEU A 23 14.50 -17.03 -29.48
N LEU A 24 15.51 -17.31 -30.31
CA LEU A 24 16.84 -16.70 -30.17
C LEU A 24 16.86 -15.23 -30.62
N ILE A 25 15.85 -14.80 -31.39
CA ILE A 25 15.73 -13.41 -31.85
C ILE A 25 15.08 -12.59 -30.72
N PRO A 26 15.78 -11.64 -30.06
CA PRO A 26 15.23 -10.94 -28.89
C PRO A 26 13.92 -10.20 -29.17
N SER A 27 13.78 -9.61 -30.37
CA SER A 27 12.58 -8.89 -30.80
C SER A 27 11.34 -9.78 -30.94
N VAL A 28 11.51 -11.10 -31.08
CA VAL A 28 10.42 -12.09 -31.12
C VAL A 28 10.27 -12.79 -29.77
N ARG A 29 11.39 -13.02 -29.07
CA ARG A 29 11.42 -13.69 -27.78
C ARG A 29 10.59 -12.96 -26.73
N GLU A 30 10.81 -11.65 -26.54
CA GLU A 30 10.13 -10.92 -25.46
C GLU A 30 8.60 -10.87 -25.66
N PRO A 31 8.07 -10.53 -26.86
CA PRO A 31 6.63 -10.63 -27.10
C PRO A 31 6.08 -12.05 -26.95
N ALA A 32 6.81 -13.08 -27.38
CA ALA A 32 6.38 -14.47 -27.26
C ALA A 32 6.33 -14.94 -25.81
N LEU A 33 7.38 -14.64 -25.02
CA LEU A 33 7.42 -14.93 -23.58
C LEU A 33 6.34 -14.16 -22.83
N PHE A 34 6.07 -12.91 -23.22
CA PHE A 34 4.99 -12.11 -22.67
C PHE A 34 3.62 -12.78 -22.89
N GLN A 35 3.31 -13.20 -24.13
CA GLN A 35 2.05 -13.89 -24.42
C GLN A 35 1.95 -15.26 -23.73
N LEU A 36 3.06 -15.99 -23.63
CA LEU A 36 3.09 -17.25 -22.90
C LEU A 36 2.85 -17.04 -21.40
N ASN A 37 3.45 -16.02 -20.79
CA ASN A 37 3.21 -15.66 -19.40
C ASN A 37 1.75 -15.23 -19.20
N LYS A 38 1.18 -14.44 -20.11
CA LYS A 38 -0.23 -14.08 -20.11
C LYS A 38 -1.14 -15.30 -20.14
N LEU A 39 -0.86 -16.26 -21.02
CA LEU A 39 -1.61 -17.51 -21.07
C LEU A 39 -1.49 -18.29 -19.75
N ARG A 40 -0.29 -18.39 -19.18
CA ARG A 40 -0.05 -19.05 -17.90
C ARG A 40 -0.87 -18.41 -16.78
N VAL A 41 -0.83 -17.08 -16.65
CA VAL A 41 -1.60 -16.34 -15.63
C VAL A 41 -3.10 -16.51 -15.84
N ASN A 42 -3.57 -16.45 -17.09
CA ASN A 42 -4.98 -16.68 -17.42
C ASN A 42 -5.44 -18.09 -17.02
N ILE A 43 -4.62 -19.11 -17.26
CA ILE A 43 -4.92 -20.49 -16.83
C ILE A 43 -4.93 -20.58 -15.31
N GLN A 44 -3.94 -20.01 -14.62
CA GLN A 44 -3.88 -19.99 -13.16
C GLN A 44 -5.15 -19.37 -12.56
N TYR A 45 -5.53 -18.17 -13.02
CA TYR A 45 -6.72 -17.47 -12.50
C TYR A 45 -8.05 -18.06 -12.97
N ALA A 46 -8.07 -18.88 -14.03
CA ALA A 46 -9.25 -19.64 -14.41
C ALA A 46 -9.45 -20.86 -13.48
N ILE A 47 -8.36 -21.48 -13.01
CA ILE A 47 -8.40 -22.64 -12.11
C ILE A 47 -8.57 -22.20 -10.65
N SER A 48 -7.91 -21.12 -10.26
CA SER A 48 -7.88 -20.58 -8.89
C SER A 48 -8.05 -19.06 -8.95
N PRO A 49 -9.30 -18.57 -9.07
CA PRO A 49 -9.56 -17.14 -9.10
C PRO A 49 -9.12 -16.48 -7.79
N PRO A 50 -8.29 -15.43 -7.83
CA PRO A 50 -7.75 -14.83 -6.61
C PRO A 50 -8.83 -14.22 -5.71
N GLN A 51 -9.94 -13.78 -6.30
CA GLN A 51 -11.11 -13.27 -5.56
C GLN A 51 -11.78 -14.34 -4.68
N GLN A 52 -11.57 -15.63 -4.96
CA GLN A 52 -12.10 -16.75 -4.16
C GLN A 52 -11.19 -17.09 -2.97
N ALA A 53 -9.93 -16.68 -3.01
CA ALA A 53 -9.03 -16.85 -1.89
C ALA A 53 -9.45 -15.86 -0.79
N VAL A 54 -9.99 -16.38 0.31
CA VAL A 54 -10.42 -15.58 1.44
C VAL A 54 -9.66 -16.01 2.67
N PHE A 55 -8.99 -15.06 3.31
CA PHE A 55 -8.46 -15.23 4.66
C PHE A 55 -9.58 -14.94 5.67
N VAL A 56 -9.83 -15.87 6.57
CA VAL A 56 -10.72 -15.69 7.72
C VAL A 56 -9.89 -15.95 8.98
N PRO A 57 -9.65 -14.94 9.83
CA PRO A 57 -8.83 -15.09 11.02
C PRO A 57 -9.43 -16.07 12.04
N GLU A 58 -8.58 -16.83 12.72
CA GLU A 58 -9.01 -17.78 13.76
C GLU A 58 -9.38 -17.07 15.06
N ALA A 59 -10.69 -16.85 15.29
CA ALA A 59 -11.19 -16.10 16.44
C ALA A 59 -10.92 -16.75 17.82
N GLN A 60 -10.65 -18.07 17.88
CA GLN A 60 -10.57 -18.81 19.14
C GLN A 60 -9.25 -18.58 19.91
N LEU A 61 -8.16 -18.20 19.24
CA LEU A 61 -6.89 -17.89 19.91
C LEU A 61 -6.87 -16.45 20.46
N ALA A 62 -7.54 -15.52 19.76
CA ALA A 62 -7.59 -14.11 20.11
C ALA A 62 -8.24 -13.87 21.49
N THR A 63 -9.34 -14.55 21.79
CA THR A 63 -10.04 -14.42 23.09
C THR A 63 -9.18 -14.88 24.25
N MET A 64 -8.50 -16.03 24.11
CA MET A 64 -7.64 -16.57 25.18
C MET A 64 -6.42 -15.67 25.44
N VAL A 65 -5.77 -15.15 24.39
CA VAL A 65 -4.62 -14.24 24.55
C VAL A 65 -5.04 -12.89 25.11
N GLN A 66 -6.20 -12.35 24.68
CA GLN A 66 -6.75 -11.10 25.21
C GLN A 66 -7.15 -11.22 26.68
N GLU A 67 -7.75 -12.35 27.09
CA GLU A 67 -8.02 -12.68 28.49
C GLU A 67 -6.71 -12.80 29.30
N THR A 68 -5.66 -13.40 28.72
CA THR A 68 -4.36 -13.54 29.39
C THR A 68 -3.63 -12.19 29.55
N MET A 69 -3.69 -11.33 28.53
CA MET A 69 -3.11 -9.97 28.57
C MET A 69 -3.88 -9.05 29.52
N GLN A 70 -5.22 -9.12 29.55
CA GLN A 70 -6.03 -8.39 30.53
C GLN A 70 -5.80 -8.88 31.97
N ALA A 71 -5.57 -10.19 32.16
CA ALA A 71 -5.20 -10.74 33.46
C ALA A 71 -3.82 -10.24 33.93
N GLN A 72 -2.86 -10.03 33.03
CA GLN A 72 -1.53 -9.48 33.36
C GLN A 72 -1.56 -7.98 33.73
N VAL A 73 -2.42 -7.17 33.09
CA VAL A 73 -2.60 -5.75 33.44
C VAL A 73 -3.31 -5.59 34.79
N THR A 74 -4.22 -6.50 35.14
CA THR A 74 -4.95 -6.48 36.41
C THR A 74 -4.05 -6.79 37.63
N LEU A 75 -2.92 -7.49 37.44
CA LEU A 75 -1.99 -7.83 38.54
C LEU A 75 -1.02 -6.71 38.91
N THR A 76 -1.02 -5.56 38.21
CA THR A 76 -0.06 -4.46 38.47
C THR A 76 -0.73 -3.13 38.86
N ALA A 77 -2.06 -3.07 38.95
CA ALA A 77 -2.77 -1.87 39.35
C ALA A 77 -2.93 -1.78 40.88
N THR A 78 -1.98 -1.15 41.57
CA THR A 78 -2.25 -0.59 42.91
C THR A 78 -2.93 0.78 42.71
N PRO A 79 -4.17 0.99 43.18
CA PRO A 79 -4.85 2.27 43.01
C PRO A 79 -4.16 3.34 43.87
N THR A 80 -3.51 4.29 43.20
CA THR A 80 -3.09 5.56 43.84
C THR A 80 -4.28 6.51 43.81
N PRO A 81 -4.69 7.12 44.94
CA PRO A 81 -5.82 8.04 44.94
C PRO A 81 -5.52 9.29 44.11
N LEU A 82 -6.48 9.63 43.25
CA LEU A 82 -6.47 10.81 42.38
C LEU A 82 -6.59 12.10 43.22
N PRO A 83 -5.74 13.12 43.02
CA PRO A 83 -5.95 14.41 43.67
C PRO A 83 -7.21 15.09 43.10
N THR A 84 -7.94 15.75 44.01
CA THR A 84 -9.14 16.54 43.74
C THR A 84 -8.84 17.67 42.76
N ASN A 85 -9.52 17.67 41.61
CA ASN A 85 -9.44 18.72 40.61
C ASN A 85 -9.87 20.07 41.21
N THR A 86 -8.94 21.02 41.19
CA THR A 86 -9.23 22.43 41.43
C THR A 86 -9.79 23.03 40.13
N SER A 87 -10.85 23.83 40.24
CA SER A 87 -11.45 24.59 39.14
C SER A 87 -10.38 25.34 38.32
N VAL A 88 -10.24 24.97 37.05
CA VAL A 88 -9.43 25.72 36.08
C VAL A 88 -10.34 26.77 35.46
N GLY A 89 -9.94 28.04 35.56
CA GLY A 89 -10.63 29.17 34.93
C GLY A 89 -10.68 29.06 33.40
N PRO A 90 -11.47 29.91 32.73
CA PRO A 90 -11.67 29.83 31.29
C PRO A 90 -10.34 30.00 30.54
N THR A 91 -9.88 28.93 29.90
CA THR A 91 -8.82 28.97 28.90
C THR A 91 -9.31 29.82 27.72
N PRO A 92 -8.50 30.77 27.20
CA PRO A 92 -8.90 31.54 26.03
C PRO A 92 -9.11 30.60 24.84
N THR A 93 -10.33 30.57 24.34
CA THR A 93 -10.66 29.98 23.04
C THR A 93 -9.99 30.83 21.97
N PHE A 94 -8.85 30.36 21.44
CA PHE A 94 -8.34 30.86 20.18
C PHE A 94 -9.32 30.41 19.10
N THR A 95 -10.20 31.30 18.66
CA THR A 95 -10.98 31.09 17.43
C THR A 95 -9.99 31.27 16.28
N PRO A 96 -9.58 30.21 15.56
CA PRO A 96 -8.71 30.40 14.41
C PRO A 96 -9.47 31.24 13.38
N THR A 97 -8.95 32.41 13.07
CA THR A 97 -9.42 33.20 11.94
C THR A 97 -9.07 32.41 10.68
N THR A 98 -10.05 31.75 10.08
CA THR A 98 -9.86 31.06 8.81
C THR A 98 -9.69 32.13 7.74
N THR A 99 -8.44 32.38 7.30
CA THR A 99 -8.22 33.11 6.06
C THR A 99 -8.93 32.32 4.95
N PRO A 100 -9.91 32.91 4.25
CA PRO A 100 -10.60 32.22 3.17
C PRO A 100 -9.60 31.88 2.08
N ILE A 101 -9.51 30.60 1.70
CA ILE A 101 -8.74 30.16 0.54
C ILE A 101 -9.49 30.52 -0.75
N PRO A 102 -8.81 30.69 -1.89
CA PRO A 102 -9.47 30.93 -3.18
C PRO A 102 -10.47 29.81 -3.53
N ALA A 103 -11.54 30.12 -4.26
CA ALA A 103 -12.53 29.12 -4.67
C ALA A 103 -12.02 28.15 -5.76
N ALA A 104 -10.96 28.54 -6.49
CA ALA A 104 -10.29 27.69 -7.45
C ALA A 104 -8.80 28.05 -7.52
N VAL A 105 -7.95 27.05 -7.66
CA VAL A 105 -6.49 27.18 -7.79
C VAL A 105 -5.99 26.18 -8.81
N THR A 106 -5.05 26.61 -9.66
CA THR A 106 -4.32 25.73 -10.58
C THR A 106 -2.83 26.03 -10.44
N LEU A 107 -2.06 25.05 -9.98
CA LEU A 107 -0.62 25.12 -9.90
C LEU A 107 -0.01 24.66 -11.22
N ASN A 108 0.79 25.52 -11.83
CA ASN A 108 1.55 25.21 -13.04
C ASN A 108 2.99 24.81 -12.65
N GLY A 109 3.69 24.11 -13.53
CA GLY A 109 5.11 23.78 -13.35
C GLY A 109 5.42 22.32 -13.03
N VAL A 110 4.39 21.48 -12.85
CA VAL A 110 4.59 20.02 -12.86
C VAL A 110 4.81 19.57 -14.30
N ARG A 111 5.95 18.93 -14.56
CA ARG A 111 6.19 18.25 -15.84
C ARG A 111 5.48 16.90 -15.79
N TYR A 112 4.57 16.69 -16.74
CA TYR A 112 3.85 15.42 -16.83
C TYR A 112 4.79 14.26 -17.21
N ILE A 113 4.68 13.15 -16.48
CA ILE A 113 5.43 11.92 -16.68
C ILE A 113 4.45 10.75 -16.51
N ASP A 114 4.18 10.00 -17.58
CA ASP A 114 3.32 8.80 -17.50
C ASP A 114 4.06 7.60 -16.87
N GLN A 115 3.40 6.46 -16.72
CA GLN A 115 4.02 5.17 -16.38
C GLN A 115 4.13 4.19 -17.57
N HIS A 116 3.61 4.56 -18.74
CA HIS A 116 3.47 3.67 -19.89
C HIS A 116 4.81 3.11 -20.37
N GLY A 117 4.80 1.83 -20.73
CA GLY A 117 6.00 1.09 -21.13
C GLY A 117 6.79 0.49 -19.97
N LEU A 118 6.42 0.77 -18.71
CA LEU A 118 7.05 0.21 -17.50
C LEU A 118 5.99 -0.37 -16.55
N TRP A 119 6.29 -1.52 -15.95
CA TRP A 119 5.34 -2.27 -15.11
C TRP A 119 5.31 -1.77 -13.66
N ASN A 120 4.11 -1.47 -13.14
CA ASN A 120 3.91 -0.97 -11.77
C ASN A 120 4.74 0.29 -11.45
N TYR A 121 4.86 1.20 -12.42
CA TYR A 121 5.64 2.44 -12.30
C TYR A 121 4.82 3.65 -11.84
N CYS A 122 3.61 3.44 -11.31
CA CYS A 122 2.74 4.52 -10.83
C CYS A 122 3.44 5.36 -9.74
N ALA A 123 4.00 4.74 -8.71
CA ALA A 123 4.64 5.46 -7.61
C ALA A 123 5.92 6.22 -8.05
N PRO A 124 6.88 5.59 -8.77
CA PRO A 124 8.05 6.30 -9.29
C PRO A 124 7.71 7.48 -10.20
N ALA A 125 6.74 7.30 -11.12
CA ALA A 125 6.31 8.36 -12.03
C ALA A 125 5.63 9.50 -11.28
N THR A 126 4.74 9.19 -10.33
CA THR A 126 4.03 10.21 -9.55
C THR A 126 4.97 10.98 -8.62
N LEU A 127 5.96 10.31 -8.00
CA LEU A 127 7.00 11.00 -7.22
C LEU A 127 7.87 11.89 -8.11
N ALA A 128 8.28 11.41 -9.29
CA ALA A 128 9.02 12.21 -10.27
C ALA A 128 8.24 13.48 -10.67
N MET A 129 6.94 13.37 -10.98
CA MET A 129 6.08 14.53 -11.26
C MET A 129 6.08 15.51 -10.09
N ALA A 130 5.85 15.05 -8.85
CA ALA A 130 5.85 15.91 -7.67
C ALA A 130 7.18 16.64 -7.44
N LEU A 131 8.31 15.97 -7.72
CA LEU A 131 9.65 16.57 -7.61
C LEU A 131 9.91 17.65 -8.68
N THR A 132 9.40 17.47 -9.91
CA THR A 132 9.59 18.46 -10.98
C THR A 132 8.98 19.82 -10.66
N TYR A 133 7.92 19.85 -9.84
CA TYR A 133 7.33 21.09 -9.33
C TYR A 133 8.36 21.97 -8.61
N TRP A 134 9.30 21.34 -7.92
CA TRP A 134 10.37 22.01 -7.17
C TRP A 134 11.67 22.16 -7.99
N GLY A 135 11.60 21.96 -9.30
CA GLY A 135 12.73 22.14 -10.21
C GLY A 135 13.68 20.94 -10.30
N TRP A 136 13.31 19.76 -9.78
CA TRP A 136 14.07 18.54 -9.99
C TRP A 136 14.05 18.11 -11.46
N GLN A 137 15.20 17.69 -12.00
CA GLN A 137 15.42 17.48 -13.45
C GLN A 137 15.51 16.00 -13.87
N GLY A 138 15.28 15.04 -12.98
CA GLY A 138 15.38 13.62 -13.31
C GLY A 138 14.11 13.03 -13.92
N GLU A 139 14.13 11.71 -14.13
CA GLU A 139 13.06 10.93 -14.75
C GLU A 139 12.49 9.87 -13.80
N ARG A 140 11.31 9.31 -14.14
CA ARG A 140 10.69 8.20 -13.39
C ARG A 140 11.62 6.99 -13.20
N THR A 141 12.59 6.79 -14.10
CA THR A 141 13.57 5.70 -14.03
C THR A 141 14.66 5.94 -13.00
N ASP A 142 15.00 7.21 -12.71
CA ASP A 142 15.95 7.55 -11.65
C ASP A 142 15.34 7.23 -10.28
N VAL A 143 14.06 7.55 -10.12
CA VAL A 143 13.27 7.17 -8.94
C VAL A 143 13.14 5.65 -8.86
N GLY A 144 12.69 5.01 -9.95
CA GLY A 144 12.41 3.58 -10.00
C GLY A 144 13.64 2.71 -9.71
N ALA A 145 14.84 3.14 -10.08
CA ALA A 145 16.08 2.42 -9.78
C ALA A 145 16.34 2.29 -8.26
N VAL A 146 15.78 3.18 -7.44
CA VAL A 146 15.97 3.19 -5.99
C VAL A 146 14.79 2.55 -5.27
N VAL A 147 13.57 3.02 -5.54
CA VAL A 147 12.37 2.59 -4.78
C VAL A 147 11.71 1.34 -5.34
N LYS A 148 12.14 0.88 -6.52
CA LYS A 148 11.61 -0.30 -7.19
C LYS A 148 12.72 -1.08 -7.89
N PRO A 149 13.76 -1.51 -7.15
CA PRO A 149 14.97 -2.11 -7.73
C PRO A 149 14.68 -3.42 -8.48
N PHE A 150 13.56 -4.06 -8.18
CA PHE A 150 13.09 -5.25 -8.88
C PHE A 150 11.93 -4.94 -9.83
N GLU A 151 12.10 -5.25 -11.12
CA GLU A 151 11.16 -4.85 -12.18
C GLU A 151 9.74 -5.40 -11.99
N LYS A 152 9.58 -6.54 -11.30
CA LYS A 152 8.26 -7.17 -11.13
C LYS A 152 7.61 -6.95 -9.77
N ASP A 153 8.27 -6.15 -8.91
CA ASP A 153 7.68 -5.65 -7.68
C ASP A 153 6.31 -5.01 -7.94
N LYS A 154 5.36 -5.28 -7.05
CA LYS A 154 3.94 -4.94 -7.17
C LYS A 154 3.61 -3.58 -6.58
N ASN A 155 4.40 -3.07 -5.63
CA ASN A 155 4.08 -1.84 -4.92
C ASN A 155 5.34 -1.07 -4.49
N VAL A 156 5.16 0.22 -4.23
CA VAL A 156 6.13 1.04 -3.49
C VAL A 156 5.35 1.77 -2.41
N MET A 157 5.82 1.66 -1.17
CA MET A 157 5.15 2.22 -0.01
C MET A 157 5.40 3.73 0.11
N PRO A 158 4.47 4.52 0.69
CA PRO A 158 4.65 5.96 0.85
C PRO A 158 5.91 6.38 1.63
N TYR A 159 6.34 5.57 2.60
CA TYR A 159 7.56 5.85 3.36
C TYR A 159 8.82 5.70 2.49
N GLU A 160 8.84 4.77 1.53
CA GLU A 160 9.96 4.61 0.60
C GLU A 160 10.06 5.81 -0.36
N LEU A 161 8.91 6.38 -0.75
CA LEU A 161 8.88 7.63 -1.51
C LEU A 161 9.45 8.80 -0.70
N ALA A 162 9.12 8.90 0.59
CA ALA A 162 9.67 9.92 1.47
C ALA A 162 11.18 9.72 1.69
N ASP A 163 11.62 8.48 1.91
CA ASP A 163 13.03 8.12 2.05
C ASP A 163 13.82 8.48 0.79
N TYR A 164 13.27 8.26 -0.40
CA TYR A 164 13.87 8.73 -1.65
C TYR A 164 14.07 10.24 -1.63
N VAL A 165 13.06 11.01 -1.23
CA VAL A 165 13.15 12.48 -1.14
C VAL A 165 14.28 12.88 -0.19
N PHE A 166 14.35 12.28 1.00
CA PHE A 166 15.36 12.61 2.01
C PHE A 166 16.79 12.23 1.60
N THR A 167 16.96 11.13 0.87
CA THR A 167 18.28 10.56 0.56
C THR A 167 18.83 10.97 -0.79
N ASN A 168 17.97 11.29 -1.77
CA ASN A 168 18.37 11.57 -3.16
C ASN A 168 18.10 13.01 -3.60
N THR A 169 17.55 13.86 -2.73
CA THR A 169 17.24 15.26 -3.07
C THR A 169 17.60 16.21 -1.93
N GLN A 170 17.50 17.52 -2.18
CA GLN A 170 17.66 18.57 -1.16
C GLN A 170 16.35 18.92 -0.43
N PHE A 171 15.24 18.25 -0.78
CA PHE A 171 13.92 18.56 -0.25
C PHE A 171 13.62 17.78 1.03
N LYS A 172 12.53 18.16 1.68
CA LYS A 172 11.91 17.43 2.78
C LYS A 172 10.59 16.83 2.29
N ALA A 173 10.13 15.80 2.99
CA ALA A 173 8.82 15.21 2.79
C ALA A 173 8.11 15.04 4.13
N VAL A 174 6.78 15.02 4.09
CA VAL A 174 5.94 14.58 5.21
C VAL A 174 4.89 13.63 4.68
N VAL A 175 4.74 12.47 5.35
CA VAL A 175 3.72 11.47 5.05
C VAL A 175 2.78 11.38 6.23
N ARG A 176 1.47 11.44 5.98
CA ARG A 176 0.45 11.42 7.02
C ARG A 176 -0.79 10.69 6.54
N ALA A 177 -1.61 10.25 7.48
CA ALA A 177 -2.91 9.64 7.23
C ALA A 177 -4.05 10.55 7.72
N GLY A 178 -5.29 10.23 7.35
CA GLY A 178 -6.46 10.98 7.78
C GLY A 178 -6.56 12.37 7.15
N GLY A 179 -6.06 12.53 5.92
CA GLY A 179 -6.24 13.76 5.15
C GLY A 179 -7.71 14.04 4.82
N THR A 180 -8.03 15.30 4.57
CA THR A 180 -9.37 15.74 4.17
C THR A 180 -9.30 16.54 2.88
N LEU A 181 -10.43 16.65 2.16
CA LEU A 181 -10.48 17.48 0.95
C LEU A 181 -10.12 18.94 1.27
N ASP A 182 -10.55 19.46 2.41
CA ASP A 182 -10.19 20.79 2.88
C ASP A 182 -8.69 20.95 3.13
N LEU A 183 -8.02 19.92 3.66
CA LEU A 183 -6.57 19.93 3.83
C LEU A 183 -5.86 19.97 2.47
N LEU A 184 -6.28 19.14 1.51
CA LEU A 184 -5.73 19.15 0.15
C LEU A 184 -5.87 20.54 -0.49
N LYS A 185 -7.05 21.16 -0.39
CA LYS A 185 -7.28 22.52 -0.90
C LYS A 185 -6.40 23.57 -0.22
N LYS A 186 -6.23 23.51 1.11
CA LYS A 186 -5.35 24.44 1.84
C LYS A 186 -3.89 24.30 1.41
N LEU A 187 -3.41 23.08 1.22
CA LEU A 187 -2.05 22.83 0.72
C LEU A 187 -1.88 23.39 -0.69
N VAL A 188 -2.81 23.09 -1.60
CA VAL A 188 -2.78 23.58 -2.99
C VAL A 188 -2.89 25.11 -3.06
N ALA A 189 -3.74 25.72 -2.25
CA ALA A 189 -3.89 27.17 -2.16
C ALA A 189 -2.62 27.90 -1.66
N GLU A 190 -1.76 27.18 -0.93
CA GLU A 190 -0.46 27.65 -0.43
C GLU A 190 0.70 27.13 -1.30
N GLU A 191 0.41 26.79 -2.55
CA GLU A 191 1.37 26.37 -3.58
C GLU A 191 2.15 25.10 -3.22
N PHE A 192 1.49 24.14 -2.59
CA PHE A 192 2.01 22.78 -2.40
C PHE A 192 1.23 21.79 -3.25
N VAL A 193 1.96 21.07 -4.12
CA VAL A 193 1.41 19.87 -4.77
C VAL A 193 1.36 18.72 -3.75
N VAL A 194 0.31 17.89 -3.84
CA VAL A 194 0.08 16.83 -2.86
C VAL A 194 -0.01 15.48 -3.56
N LEU A 195 0.89 14.57 -3.23
CA LEU A 195 0.81 13.19 -3.69
C LEU A 195 -0.16 12.42 -2.80
N VAL A 196 -1.12 11.71 -3.41
CA VAL A 196 -2.10 10.88 -2.70
C VAL A 196 -2.02 9.44 -3.19
N GLU A 197 -2.13 8.49 -2.26
CA GLU A 197 -2.29 7.07 -2.56
C GLU A 197 -3.79 6.76 -2.63
N LYS A 198 -4.27 6.14 -3.71
CA LYS A 198 -5.70 5.94 -3.96
C LYS A 198 -5.99 4.62 -4.66
N GLY A 199 -7.17 4.07 -4.42
CA GLY A 199 -7.63 2.84 -5.05
C GLY A 199 -8.47 3.14 -6.29
N ILE A 200 -8.12 2.55 -7.43
CA ILE A 200 -8.86 2.69 -8.68
C ILE A 200 -9.27 1.33 -9.25
N ILE A 201 -10.26 1.35 -10.14
CA ILE A 201 -10.69 0.15 -10.88
C ILE A 201 -10.00 0.16 -12.23
N LEU A 202 -9.07 -0.77 -12.43
CA LEU A 202 -8.35 -0.96 -13.69
C LEU A 202 -8.55 -2.36 -14.24
N LYS A 203 -8.32 -2.51 -15.55
CA LYS A 203 -8.18 -3.83 -16.16
C LYS A 203 -6.84 -4.42 -15.74
N ASP A 204 -6.89 -5.58 -15.11
CA ASP A 204 -5.69 -6.32 -14.75
C ASP A 204 -5.04 -7.00 -15.97
N PHE A 205 -3.97 -7.77 -15.72
CA PHE A 205 -3.22 -8.48 -16.76
C PHE A 205 -4.06 -9.46 -17.61
N ASN A 206 -5.16 -10.00 -17.04
CA ASN A 206 -6.08 -10.90 -17.73
C ASN A 206 -7.23 -10.15 -18.43
N GLY A 207 -7.30 -8.83 -18.27
CA GLY A 207 -8.31 -7.96 -18.88
C GLY A 207 -9.58 -7.78 -18.05
N LYS A 208 -9.66 -8.36 -16.84
CA LYS A 208 -10.79 -8.16 -15.92
C LYS A 208 -10.61 -6.89 -15.12
N LEU A 209 -11.72 -6.19 -14.86
CA LEU A 209 -11.73 -5.06 -13.95
C LEU A 209 -11.48 -5.54 -12.52
N GLY A 210 -10.64 -4.82 -11.79
CA GLY A 210 -10.42 -5.07 -10.38
C GLY A 210 -9.81 -3.86 -9.70
N TRP A 211 -9.97 -3.82 -8.37
CA TRP A 211 -9.37 -2.80 -7.53
C TRP A 211 -7.84 -2.95 -7.49
N VAL A 212 -7.14 -1.84 -7.64
CA VAL A 212 -5.68 -1.72 -7.55
C VAL A 212 -5.29 -0.41 -6.86
N GLY A 213 -4.15 -0.42 -6.18
CA GLY A 213 -3.52 0.77 -5.64
C GLY A 213 -2.89 1.60 -6.75
N HIS A 214 -2.91 2.91 -6.56
CA HIS A 214 -2.40 3.88 -7.51
C HIS A 214 -2.02 5.18 -6.80
N TYR A 215 -1.28 6.04 -7.49
CA TYR A 215 -0.86 7.34 -6.97
C TYR A 215 -1.19 8.44 -7.97
N ALA A 216 -1.55 9.61 -7.46
CA ALA A 216 -1.70 10.82 -8.26
C ALA A 216 -1.17 12.06 -7.52
N VAL A 217 -0.77 13.09 -8.28
CA VAL A 217 -0.40 14.39 -7.71
C VAL A 217 -1.57 15.36 -7.87
N VAL A 218 -2.12 15.87 -6.78
CA VAL A 218 -3.11 16.95 -6.79
C VAL A 218 -2.39 18.27 -7.05
N THR A 219 -2.82 18.99 -8.08
CA THR A 219 -2.21 20.25 -8.55
C THR A 219 -3.21 21.40 -8.68
N GLY A 220 -4.50 21.15 -8.47
CA GLY A 220 -5.52 22.19 -8.53
C GLY A 220 -6.85 21.73 -7.98
N TYR A 221 -7.75 22.68 -7.76
CA TYR A 221 -9.14 22.42 -7.40
C TYR A 221 -10.05 23.54 -7.93
N ASP A 222 -11.33 23.22 -8.13
CA ASP A 222 -12.37 24.16 -8.54
C ASP A 222 -13.67 23.84 -7.77
N ASP A 223 -14.03 24.69 -6.81
CA ASP A 223 -15.22 24.47 -5.96
C ASP A 223 -16.54 24.64 -6.72
N ALA A 224 -16.57 25.42 -7.80
CA ALA A 224 -17.76 25.56 -8.62
C ALA A 224 -18.07 24.26 -9.38
N LYS A 225 -17.02 23.54 -9.78
CA LYS A 225 -17.13 22.25 -10.49
C LYS A 225 -17.05 21.03 -9.57
N LYS A 226 -16.61 21.21 -8.32
CA LYS A 226 -16.37 20.14 -7.34
C LYS A 226 -15.37 19.10 -7.83
N GLU A 227 -14.26 19.56 -8.39
CA GLU A 227 -13.22 18.68 -8.96
C GLU A 227 -11.82 19.11 -8.52
N PHE A 228 -10.94 18.12 -8.40
CA PHE A 228 -9.50 18.31 -8.33
C PHE A 228 -8.88 18.12 -9.72
N THR A 229 -7.86 18.91 -10.01
CA THR A 229 -6.95 18.66 -11.13
C THR A 229 -5.77 17.82 -10.62
N THR A 230 -5.56 16.66 -11.24
CA THR A 230 -4.51 15.71 -10.86
C THR A 230 -3.56 15.44 -12.02
N GLN A 231 -2.29 15.17 -11.70
CA GLN A 231 -1.35 14.58 -12.64
C GLN A 231 -1.32 13.08 -12.36
N ASP A 232 -1.92 12.30 -13.26
CA ASP A 232 -2.11 10.85 -13.09
C ASP A 232 -1.29 10.10 -14.13
N SER A 233 -0.33 9.30 -13.66
CA SER A 233 0.66 8.63 -14.52
C SER A 233 0.05 7.53 -15.40
N TYR A 234 -1.14 7.03 -15.07
CA TYR A 234 -1.86 6.04 -15.87
C TYR A 234 -2.82 6.67 -16.88
N TYR A 235 -3.49 7.77 -16.51
CA TYR A 235 -4.49 8.40 -17.37
C TYR A 235 -3.89 9.49 -18.28
N SER A 236 -3.69 10.69 -17.75
CA SER A 236 -3.20 11.85 -18.50
C SER A 236 -2.73 12.98 -17.58
N ALA A 237 -2.07 13.99 -18.18
CA ALA A 237 -1.89 15.28 -17.54
C ALA A 237 -3.25 15.93 -17.25
N ASP A 238 -3.28 16.77 -16.20
CA ASP A 238 -4.44 17.56 -15.79
C ASP A 238 -5.75 16.74 -15.71
N TYR A 239 -5.65 15.49 -15.31
CA TYR A 239 -6.77 14.57 -15.17
C TYR A 239 -7.72 15.05 -14.07
N LEU A 240 -8.97 15.32 -14.45
CA LEU A 240 -9.99 15.83 -13.54
C LEU A 240 -10.63 14.68 -12.77
N VAL A 241 -10.72 14.83 -11.45
CA VAL A 241 -11.36 13.86 -10.55
C VAL A 241 -12.36 14.61 -9.68
N SER A 242 -13.60 14.15 -9.63
CA SER A 242 -14.60 14.76 -8.75
C SER A 242 -14.17 14.63 -7.27
N TYR A 243 -14.61 15.55 -6.43
CA TYR A 243 -14.35 15.50 -4.99
C TYR A 243 -14.81 14.17 -4.37
N ASP A 244 -16.00 13.69 -4.77
CA ASP A 244 -16.59 12.45 -4.25
C ASP A 244 -15.82 11.21 -4.73
N ASP A 245 -15.40 11.18 -5.99
CA ASP A 245 -14.59 10.09 -6.54
C ASP A 245 -13.23 10.04 -5.88
N LEU A 246 -12.53 11.18 -5.77
CA LEU A 246 -11.21 11.20 -5.13
C LEU A 246 -11.34 10.75 -3.67
N TYR A 247 -12.31 11.28 -2.91
CA TYR A 247 -12.50 10.89 -1.52
C TYR A 247 -12.80 9.39 -1.37
N THR A 248 -13.61 8.83 -2.27
CA THR A 248 -13.94 7.40 -2.26
C THR A 248 -12.73 6.52 -2.63
N GLN A 249 -11.94 6.93 -3.62
CA GLN A 249 -10.73 6.22 -4.03
C GLN A 249 -9.65 6.31 -2.93
N TRP A 250 -9.51 7.47 -2.29
CA TRP A 250 -8.52 7.75 -1.26
C TRP A 250 -8.77 6.99 0.05
N ARG A 251 -10.04 6.71 0.36
CA ARG A 251 -10.43 5.89 1.52
C ARG A 251 -9.74 4.52 1.52
N GLY A 252 -9.49 3.91 0.36
CA GLY A 252 -8.80 2.62 0.29
C GLY A 252 -7.40 2.63 0.94
N PHE A 253 -6.82 3.82 1.13
CA PHE A 253 -5.46 4.02 1.60
C PHE A 253 -5.38 4.96 2.80
N ASN A 254 -6.39 4.89 3.69
CA ASN A 254 -6.41 5.64 4.95
C ASN A 254 -6.23 7.16 4.80
N TYR A 255 -6.67 7.71 3.66
CA TYR A 255 -6.47 9.10 3.32
C TYR A 255 -5.01 9.54 3.42
N THR A 256 -4.09 8.68 2.95
CA THR A 256 -2.65 8.91 2.99
C THR A 256 -2.23 9.96 1.98
N TYR A 257 -1.44 10.94 2.42
CA TYR A 257 -0.87 11.97 1.57
C TYR A 257 0.61 12.19 1.89
N LEU A 258 1.34 12.64 0.87
CA LEU A 258 2.73 13.03 0.93
C LEU A 258 2.87 14.44 0.37
N VAL A 259 3.52 15.32 1.14
CA VAL A 259 3.86 16.69 0.70
C VAL A 259 5.38 16.82 0.64
N ILE A 260 5.90 17.22 -0.52
CA ILE A 260 7.31 17.52 -0.74
C ILE A 260 7.48 19.03 -0.70
N TYR A 261 8.54 19.51 -0.04
CA TYR A 261 8.79 20.93 0.11
C TYR A 261 10.28 21.24 0.33
N PRO A 262 10.77 22.41 -0.08
CA PRO A 262 12.09 22.89 0.29
C PRO A 262 12.11 23.28 1.77
N GLN A 263 13.29 23.21 2.40
CA GLN A 263 13.44 23.36 3.86
C GLN A 263 12.91 24.72 4.38
N ASP A 264 13.02 25.79 3.60
CA ASP A 264 12.52 27.13 3.96
C ASP A 264 10.98 27.21 4.01
N ARG A 265 10.27 26.23 3.45
CA ARG A 265 8.81 26.13 3.44
C ARG A 265 8.25 25.21 4.54
N GLU A 266 9.10 24.59 5.36
CA GLU A 266 8.71 23.62 6.39
C GLU A 266 7.69 24.20 7.38
N GLN A 267 7.92 25.42 7.88
CA GLN A 267 7.00 26.06 8.82
C GLN A 267 5.59 26.29 8.22
N ASN A 268 5.51 26.57 6.92
CA ASN A 268 4.22 26.73 6.24
C ASN A 268 3.47 25.40 6.18
N VAL A 269 4.16 24.31 5.84
CA VAL A 269 3.57 22.96 5.82
C VAL A 269 3.06 22.60 7.20
N MET A 270 3.88 22.70 8.25
CA MET A 270 3.47 22.35 9.61
C MET A 270 2.28 23.20 10.10
N ARG A 271 2.24 24.49 9.75
CA ARG A 271 1.08 25.36 10.06
C ARG A 271 -0.19 24.89 9.34
N ILE A 272 -0.11 24.49 8.07
CA ILE A 272 -1.28 24.04 7.29
C ILE A 272 -1.79 22.70 7.80
N LEU A 273 -0.88 21.77 8.13
CA LEU A 273 -1.24 20.47 8.71
C LEU A 273 -1.92 20.60 10.08
N GLY A 274 -1.59 21.66 10.84
CA GLY A 274 -2.17 21.91 12.14
C GLY A 274 -1.88 20.74 13.10
N PRO A 275 -2.91 20.15 13.76
CA PRO A 275 -2.71 18.97 14.61
C PRO A 275 -2.03 17.79 13.90
N SER A 276 -2.30 17.59 12.60
CA SER A 276 -1.70 16.50 11.82
C SER A 276 -0.22 16.72 11.48
N ALA A 277 0.37 17.85 11.89
CA ALA A 277 1.83 18.04 11.84
C ALA A 277 2.53 17.01 12.73
N ASP A 278 1.94 16.71 13.90
CA ASP A 278 2.36 15.60 14.74
C ASP A 278 1.84 14.28 14.16
N GLU A 279 2.76 13.33 14.01
CA GLU A 279 2.48 12.04 13.36
C GLU A 279 1.52 11.18 14.19
N THR A 280 1.74 11.12 15.51
CA THR A 280 0.87 10.38 16.43
C THR A 280 -0.57 10.93 16.37
N THR A 281 -0.70 12.25 16.38
CA THR A 281 -1.99 12.94 16.29
C THR A 281 -2.67 12.68 14.94
N SER A 282 -1.92 12.65 13.83
CA SER A 282 -2.45 12.27 12.52
C SER A 282 -3.02 10.85 12.52
N TYR A 283 -2.34 9.88 13.13
CA TYR A 283 -2.87 8.52 13.25
C TYR A 283 -4.08 8.41 14.19
N GLN A 284 -4.13 9.22 15.26
CA GLN A 284 -5.31 9.29 16.13
C GLN A 284 -6.53 9.84 15.38
N ILE A 285 -6.35 10.91 14.60
CA ILE A 285 -7.39 11.48 13.74
C ILE A 285 -7.85 10.43 12.72
N ALA A 286 -6.92 9.78 12.01
CA ALA A 286 -7.24 8.75 11.02
C ALA A 286 -7.99 7.57 11.64
N ALA A 287 -7.56 7.09 12.82
CA ALA A 287 -8.22 6.00 13.55
C ALA A 287 -9.65 6.37 13.96
N GLN A 288 -9.89 7.63 14.35
CA GLN A 288 -11.22 8.12 14.71
C GLN A 288 -12.11 8.27 13.47
N THR A 289 -11.63 8.91 12.40
CA THR A 289 -12.36 8.99 11.12
C THR A 289 -12.77 7.61 10.62
N ALA A 290 -11.84 6.65 10.65
CA ALA A 290 -12.10 5.28 10.26
C ALA A 290 -13.13 4.58 11.17
N ALA A 291 -13.18 4.92 12.48
CA ALA A 291 -14.20 4.42 13.40
C ALA A 291 -15.61 4.89 13.01
N ASP A 292 -15.73 6.19 12.74
CA ASP A 292 -17.01 6.82 12.41
C ASP A 292 -17.51 6.33 11.04
N GLU A 293 -16.60 6.18 10.08
CA GLU A 293 -16.90 5.60 8.77
C GLU A 293 -17.28 4.11 8.85
N ALA A 294 -16.65 3.34 9.72
CA ALA A 294 -16.96 1.91 9.88
C ALA A 294 -18.40 1.65 10.37
N ILE A 295 -18.99 2.62 11.08
CA ILE A 295 -20.39 2.56 11.56
C ILE A 295 -21.37 3.01 10.48
N SER A 296 -21.00 3.99 9.65
CA SER A 296 -21.90 4.64 8.70
C SER A 296 -21.88 4.04 7.30
N LEU A 297 -20.75 3.46 6.89
CA LEU A 297 -20.57 2.90 5.55
C LEU A 297 -21.00 1.44 5.47
N THR A 298 -21.19 0.95 4.25
CA THR A 298 -21.52 -0.43 3.94
C THR A 298 -20.64 -0.98 2.81
N GLY A 299 -20.68 -2.29 2.59
CA GLY A 299 -19.98 -2.96 1.50
C GLY A 299 -18.47 -2.75 1.54
N VAL A 300 -17.85 -2.58 0.38
CA VAL A 300 -16.39 -2.43 0.25
C VAL A 300 -15.86 -1.18 0.97
N GLN A 301 -16.68 -0.13 1.09
CA GLN A 301 -16.29 1.10 1.79
C GLN A 301 -16.20 0.88 3.30
N GLN A 302 -17.12 0.07 3.87
CA GLN A 302 -17.03 -0.34 5.26
C GLN A 302 -15.82 -1.23 5.53
N PHE A 303 -15.47 -2.12 4.59
CA PHE A 303 -14.23 -2.88 4.65
C PHE A 303 -13.01 -1.96 4.77
N PHE A 304 -12.88 -0.97 3.88
CA PHE A 304 -11.76 -0.03 3.93
C PHE A 304 -11.72 0.76 5.23
N ALA A 305 -12.86 1.19 5.77
CA ALA A 305 -12.91 1.88 7.06
C ALA A 305 -12.36 1.00 8.21
N TRP A 306 -12.75 -0.27 8.31
CA TRP A 306 -12.19 -1.18 9.31
C TRP A 306 -10.70 -1.45 9.09
N PHE A 307 -10.28 -1.60 7.83
CA PHE A 307 -8.87 -1.81 7.49
C PHE A 307 -8.02 -0.59 7.88
N ASN A 308 -8.48 0.62 7.55
CA ASN A 308 -7.84 1.89 7.89
C ASN A 308 -7.71 2.10 9.40
N ARG A 309 -8.75 1.72 10.15
CA ARG A 309 -8.70 1.74 11.61
C ARG A 309 -7.58 0.83 12.11
N GLY A 310 -7.50 -0.40 11.59
CA GLY A 310 -6.40 -1.33 11.89
C GLY A 310 -5.03 -0.74 11.57
N SER A 311 -4.84 -0.20 10.37
CA SER A 311 -3.58 0.42 9.94
C SER A 311 -3.17 1.60 10.83
N SER A 312 -4.12 2.44 11.24
CA SER A 312 -3.84 3.56 12.15
C SER A 312 -3.46 3.06 13.55
N LEU A 313 -4.14 2.03 14.07
CA LEU A 313 -3.84 1.44 15.38
C LEU A 313 -2.49 0.71 15.42
N VAL A 314 -2.05 0.10 14.31
CA VAL A 314 -0.68 -0.43 14.17
C VAL A 314 0.36 0.67 14.37
N ASN A 315 0.17 1.83 13.74
CA ASN A 315 1.09 2.96 13.87
C ASN A 315 1.05 3.58 15.28
N LEU A 316 -0.08 3.46 15.98
CA LEU A 316 -0.22 3.81 17.39
C LEU A 316 0.25 2.71 18.36
N GLN A 317 0.78 1.60 17.83
CA GLN A 317 1.22 0.42 18.58
C GLN A 317 0.12 -0.28 19.42
N ASP A 318 -1.15 0.03 19.16
CA ASP A 318 -2.29 -0.72 19.69
C ASP A 318 -2.55 -1.96 18.82
N TYR A 319 -1.67 -2.95 18.92
CA TYR A 319 -1.76 -4.17 18.12
C TYR A 319 -3.00 -5.02 18.45
N GLY A 320 -3.53 -4.92 19.68
CA GLY A 320 -4.74 -5.60 20.11
C GLY A 320 -5.98 -5.02 19.43
N GLY A 321 -6.14 -3.69 19.49
CA GLY A 321 -7.18 -2.97 18.78
C GLY A 321 -7.06 -3.12 17.26
N ALA A 322 -5.82 -3.07 16.73
CA ALA A 322 -5.56 -3.29 15.32
C ALA A 322 -5.98 -4.68 14.85
N SER A 323 -5.63 -5.73 15.59
CA SER A 323 -6.01 -7.11 15.26
C SER A 323 -7.53 -7.27 15.21
N SER A 324 -8.24 -6.70 16.17
CA SER A 324 -9.70 -6.72 16.19
C SER A 324 -10.32 -5.97 15.00
N ALA A 325 -9.75 -4.84 14.61
CA ALA A 325 -10.20 -4.08 13.44
C ALA A 325 -9.95 -4.84 12.13
N PHE A 326 -8.79 -5.46 11.98
CA PHE A 326 -8.48 -6.30 10.82
C PHE A 326 -9.35 -7.57 10.77
N ASP A 327 -9.65 -8.20 11.90
CA ASP A 327 -10.58 -9.33 11.94
C ASP A 327 -11.97 -8.95 11.42
N GLN A 328 -12.43 -7.74 11.74
CA GLN A 328 -13.69 -7.23 11.21
C GLN A 328 -13.58 -6.92 9.71
N ALA A 329 -12.48 -6.31 9.27
CA ALA A 329 -12.22 -6.06 7.85
C ALA A 329 -12.25 -7.38 7.04
N PHE A 330 -11.47 -8.39 7.43
CA PHE A 330 -11.42 -9.65 6.69
C PHE A 330 -12.75 -10.42 6.70
N ARG A 331 -13.53 -10.34 7.80
CA ARG A 331 -14.91 -10.87 7.83
C ARG A 331 -15.83 -10.15 6.84
N LEU A 332 -15.74 -8.83 6.74
CA LEU A 332 -16.50 -8.06 5.75
C LEU A 332 -16.07 -8.42 4.33
N MET A 333 -14.76 -8.50 4.07
CA MET A 333 -14.23 -8.90 2.76
C MET A 333 -14.74 -10.28 2.34
N ALA A 334 -14.76 -11.25 3.26
CA ALA A 334 -15.31 -12.58 3.03
C ALA A 334 -16.80 -12.55 2.61
N ALA A 335 -17.57 -11.62 3.18
CA ALA A 335 -18.99 -11.45 2.92
C ALA A 335 -19.30 -10.63 1.64
N LEU A 336 -18.32 -9.93 1.07
CA LEU A 336 -18.50 -9.20 -0.19
C LEU A 336 -18.73 -10.15 -1.37
N PRO A 337 -19.50 -9.72 -2.40
CA PRO A 337 -19.53 -10.38 -3.69
C PRO A 337 -18.11 -10.57 -4.22
N GLU A 338 -17.83 -11.73 -4.83
CA GLU A 338 -16.49 -12.10 -5.29
C GLU A 338 -15.82 -11.01 -6.14
N ASN A 339 -16.56 -10.38 -7.05
CA ASN A 339 -16.03 -9.33 -7.93
C ASN A 339 -15.71 -8.01 -7.22
N ASP A 340 -16.26 -7.78 -6.03
CA ASP A 340 -16.09 -6.53 -5.28
C ASP A 340 -14.96 -6.64 -4.24
N ARG A 341 -14.37 -7.83 -4.06
CA ARG A 341 -13.32 -8.07 -3.07
C ARG A 341 -12.00 -7.40 -3.48
N PRO A 342 -11.45 -6.50 -2.66
CA PRO A 342 -10.13 -5.90 -2.91
C PRO A 342 -9.02 -6.88 -2.49
N TRP A 343 -8.95 -8.04 -3.13
CA TRP A 343 -8.04 -9.14 -2.75
C TRP A 343 -6.54 -8.77 -2.82
N ARG A 344 -6.19 -7.70 -3.55
CA ARG A 344 -4.83 -7.16 -3.63
C ARG A 344 -4.46 -6.25 -2.45
N MET A 345 -5.34 -6.06 -1.47
CA MET A 345 -5.10 -5.13 -0.35
C MET A 345 -3.75 -5.37 0.34
N MET A 346 -3.38 -6.63 0.53
CA MET A 346 -2.11 -7.03 1.15
C MET A 346 -0.87 -6.75 0.29
N TRP A 347 -1.03 -6.41 -0.99
CA TRP A 347 0.10 -5.97 -1.82
C TRP A 347 0.56 -4.56 -1.46
N TYR A 348 -0.34 -3.76 -0.89
CA TYR A 348 -0.11 -2.35 -0.64
C TYR A 348 0.00 -1.99 0.85
N GLN A 349 -0.46 -2.87 1.75
CA GLN A 349 -0.42 -2.62 3.18
C GLN A 349 -0.07 -3.88 3.97
N THR A 350 0.95 -3.77 4.81
CA THR A 350 1.46 -4.86 5.65
C THR A 350 0.90 -4.83 7.08
N GLY A 351 0.08 -3.84 7.43
CA GLY A 351 -0.45 -3.62 8.79
C GLY A 351 -1.02 -4.88 9.48
N PRO A 352 -1.82 -5.72 8.78
CA PRO A 352 -2.32 -6.96 9.36
C PRO A 352 -1.24 -7.90 9.89
N TYR A 353 -0.09 -8.00 9.21
CA TYR A 353 1.00 -8.86 9.66
C TYR A 353 1.58 -8.37 10.99
N PHE A 354 1.78 -7.06 11.15
CA PHE A 354 2.22 -6.47 12.41
C PHE A 354 1.23 -6.76 13.53
N ALA A 355 -0.05 -6.49 13.30
CA ALA A 355 -1.09 -6.67 14.31
C ALA A 355 -1.16 -8.11 14.82
N TYR A 356 -1.21 -9.09 13.91
CA TYR A 356 -1.27 -10.50 14.30
C TYR A 356 0.04 -11.01 14.90
N TYR A 357 1.19 -10.59 14.38
CA TYR A 357 2.48 -11.00 14.93
C TYR A 357 2.67 -10.50 16.37
N PHE A 358 2.46 -9.21 16.62
CA PHE A 358 2.66 -8.63 17.95
C PHE A 358 1.56 -9.00 18.97
N THR A 359 0.48 -9.63 18.53
CA THR A 359 -0.52 -10.25 19.42
C THR A 359 -0.34 -11.76 19.58
N GLY A 360 0.77 -12.33 19.09
CA GLY A 360 1.08 -13.75 19.23
C GLY A 360 0.28 -14.68 18.31
N ARG A 361 -0.49 -14.12 17.37
CA ARG A 361 -1.31 -14.85 16.39
C ARG A 361 -0.48 -15.27 15.19
N TYR A 362 0.61 -16.00 15.44
CA TYR A 362 1.58 -16.38 14.41
C TYR A 362 0.98 -17.28 13.32
N GLN A 363 0.03 -18.15 13.66
CA GLN A 363 -0.66 -18.97 12.66
C GLN A 363 -1.51 -18.11 11.72
N ASP A 364 -2.15 -17.04 12.20
CA ASP A 364 -2.88 -16.10 11.34
C ASP A 364 -1.94 -15.33 10.40
N VAL A 365 -0.72 -14.98 10.86
CA VAL A 365 0.31 -14.39 9.99
C VAL A 365 0.67 -15.36 8.86
N ILE A 366 0.90 -16.65 9.18
CA ILE A 366 1.22 -17.67 8.18
C ILE A 366 0.06 -17.85 7.20
N ASN A 367 -1.16 -18.01 7.70
CA ASN A 367 -2.36 -18.22 6.88
C ASN A 367 -2.63 -17.02 5.95
N LEU A 368 -2.46 -15.79 6.45
CA LEU A 368 -2.63 -14.58 5.65
C LEU A 368 -1.55 -14.45 4.57
N ALA A 369 -0.29 -14.77 4.91
CA ALA A 369 0.81 -14.75 3.95
C ALA A 369 0.64 -15.85 2.89
N ASP A 370 0.24 -17.06 3.27
CA ASP A 370 -0.09 -18.14 2.35
C ASP A 370 -1.20 -17.72 1.38
N ASN A 371 -2.29 -17.14 1.89
CA ASN A 371 -3.40 -16.64 1.08
C ASN A 371 -2.93 -15.57 0.07
N THR A 372 -2.10 -14.62 0.53
CA THR A 372 -1.57 -13.52 -0.28
C THR A 372 -0.65 -14.02 -1.39
N ILE A 373 0.28 -14.94 -1.06
CA ILE A 373 1.27 -15.48 -1.99
C ILE A 373 0.59 -16.41 -3.01
N GLN A 374 -0.35 -17.25 -2.60
CA GLN A 374 -1.02 -18.20 -3.50
C GLN A 374 -2.02 -17.53 -4.45
N SER A 375 -2.65 -16.43 -4.02
CA SER A 375 -3.59 -15.66 -4.86
C SER A 375 -2.88 -14.78 -5.90
N ALA A 376 -1.62 -14.40 -5.66
CA ALA A 376 -0.86 -13.60 -6.62
C ALA A 376 -0.17 -14.49 -7.68
N ALA A 377 -0.48 -14.25 -8.95
CA ALA A 377 0.37 -14.75 -10.03
C ALA A 377 1.69 -13.99 -10.05
N GLU A 378 2.80 -14.74 -10.00
CA GLU A 378 4.14 -14.21 -9.78
C GLU A 378 4.20 -13.33 -8.51
N PRO A 379 4.21 -13.95 -7.31
CA PRO A 379 4.00 -13.28 -6.04
C PRO A 379 5.27 -12.55 -5.56
N TYR A 380 5.72 -11.56 -6.31
CA TYR A 380 6.83 -10.69 -5.92
C TYR A 380 6.37 -9.71 -4.83
N LEU A 381 6.22 -10.26 -3.63
CA LEU A 381 5.70 -9.65 -2.42
C LEU A 381 6.62 -10.05 -1.27
N GLU A 382 7.87 -9.58 -1.29
CA GLU A 382 8.93 -9.97 -0.36
C GLU A 382 8.52 -9.82 1.10
N GLU A 383 7.68 -8.83 1.44
CA GLU A 383 7.18 -8.59 2.77
C GLU A 383 6.35 -9.78 3.27
N SER A 384 5.47 -10.33 2.42
CA SER A 384 4.67 -11.50 2.78
C SER A 384 5.53 -12.71 3.12
N PHE A 385 6.64 -12.92 2.40
CA PHE A 385 7.60 -13.98 2.72
C PHE A 385 8.30 -13.70 4.06
N ILE A 386 8.78 -12.48 4.30
CA ILE A 386 9.45 -12.15 5.57
C ILE A 386 8.50 -12.25 6.77
N TRP A 387 7.25 -11.81 6.64
CA TRP A 387 6.28 -11.95 7.73
C TRP A 387 5.93 -13.41 8.01
N ARG A 388 5.78 -14.24 6.97
CA ARG A 388 5.62 -15.69 7.13
C ARG A 388 6.84 -16.33 7.78
N ALA A 389 8.05 -15.93 7.38
CA ALA A 389 9.30 -16.43 7.96
C ALA A 389 9.41 -16.12 9.45
N ARG A 390 9.11 -14.88 9.86
CA ARG A 390 9.10 -14.46 11.27
C ARG A 390 8.14 -15.31 12.10
N ALA A 391 6.93 -15.53 11.59
CA ALA A 391 5.93 -16.34 12.27
C ALA A 391 6.31 -17.83 12.34
N ARG A 392 6.82 -18.40 11.24
CA ARG A 392 7.32 -19.79 11.18
C ARG A 392 8.46 -20.01 12.18
N ALA A 393 9.41 -19.08 12.26
CA ALA A 393 10.51 -19.13 13.22
C ALA A 393 10.00 -19.18 14.67
N LEU A 394 8.98 -18.37 15.02
CA LEU A 394 8.39 -18.37 16.36
C LEU A 394 7.58 -19.63 16.68
N LEU A 395 7.04 -20.31 15.67
CA LEU A 395 6.40 -21.62 15.82
C LEU A 395 7.38 -22.80 15.73
N GLY A 396 8.68 -22.54 15.59
CA GLY A 396 9.73 -23.56 15.52
C GLY A 396 9.97 -24.15 14.13
N ASP A 397 9.26 -23.71 13.09
CA ASP A 397 9.52 -24.07 11.69
C ASP A 397 10.69 -23.23 11.13
N THR A 398 11.89 -23.56 11.60
CA THR A 398 13.11 -22.85 11.17
C THR A 398 13.41 -23.13 9.69
N ALA A 399 13.11 -24.33 9.19
CA ALA A 399 13.38 -24.70 7.80
C ALA A 399 12.51 -23.88 6.83
N GLY A 400 11.21 -23.78 7.09
CA GLY A 400 10.30 -22.95 6.30
C GLY A 400 10.63 -21.46 6.40
N ALA A 401 11.09 -20.98 7.57
CA ALA A 401 11.56 -19.60 7.72
C ALA A 401 12.78 -19.28 6.83
N VAL A 402 13.75 -20.20 6.78
CA VAL A 402 14.94 -20.06 5.91
C VAL A 402 14.56 -20.05 4.43
N GLU A 403 13.61 -20.89 4.01
CA GLU A 403 13.12 -20.89 2.62
C GLU A 403 12.48 -19.55 2.25
N ASP A 404 11.65 -19.00 3.12
CA ASP A 404 10.98 -17.72 2.91
C ASP A 404 11.96 -16.55 2.86
N VAL A 405 12.95 -16.50 3.76
CA VAL A 405 13.99 -15.46 3.74
C VAL A 405 14.78 -15.51 2.42
N ARG A 406 15.18 -16.70 1.96
CA ARG A 406 15.86 -16.85 0.67
C ARG A 406 14.99 -16.40 -0.48
N LYS A 407 13.69 -16.70 -0.46
CA LYS A 407 12.76 -16.28 -1.51
C LYS A 407 12.57 -14.76 -1.54
N SER A 408 12.45 -14.13 -0.38
CA SER A 408 12.40 -12.67 -0.25
C SER A 408 13.68 -12.02 -0.82
N LEU A 409 14.86 -12.52 -0.45
CA LEU A 409 16.14 -11.99 -0.95
C LEU A 409 16.43 -12.35 -2.41
N GLU A 410 15.84 -13.40 -2.97
CA GLU A 410 15.85 -13.66 -4.41
C GLU A 410 15.10 -12.56 -5.18
N TYR A 411 14.00 -12.07 -4.63
CA TYR A 411 13.20 -11.01 -5.25
C TYR A 411 13.81 -9.64 -5.02
N HIS A 412 14.31 -9.39 -3.81
CA HIS A 412 14.92 -8.14 -3.43
C HIS A 412 16.20 -8.41 -2.60
N PRO A 413 17.37 -8.56 -3.26
CA PRO A 413 18.62 -8.91 -2.59
C PRO A 413 19.09 -7.93 -1.51
N GLY A 414 18.68 -6.66 -1.63
CA GLY A 414 18.98 -5.60 -0.67
C GLY A 414 17.92 -5.38 0.42
N PHE A 415 16.87 -6.21 0.50
CA PHE A 415 15.72 -5.94 1.35
C PHE A 415 16.11 -5.96 2.83
N PRO A 416 16.11 -4.81 3.55
CA PRO A 416 16.65 -4.75 4.91
C PRO A 416 15.99 -5.73 5.90
N PRO A 417 14.64 -5.89 5.92
CA PRO A 417 14.00 -6.88 6.79
C PRO A 417 14.42 -8.32 6.49
N GLY A 418 14.72 -8.64 5.23
CA GLY A 418 15.21 -9.96 4.83
C GLY A 418 16.65 -10.19 5.25
N LEU A 419 17.52 -9.20 5.07
CA LEU A 419 18.92 -9.26 5.51
C LEU A 419 19.05 -9.37 7.03
N GLU A 420 18.23 -8.61 7.77
CA GLU A 420 18.19 -8.67 9.23
C GLU A 420 17.77 -10.06 9.72
N LEU A 421 16.69 -10.62 9.18
CA LEU A 421 16.21 -11.94 9.58
C LEU A 421 17.17 -13.05 9.13
N ALA A 422 17.82 -12.91 7.98
CA ALA A 422 18.88 -13.81 7.54
C ALA A 422 20.02 -13.87 8.57
N GLN A 423 20.48 -12.72 9.04
CA GLN A 423 21.51 -12.65 10.08
C GLN A 423 21.05 -13.29 11.38
N GLN A 424 19.82 -13.02 11.83
CA GLN A 424 19.25 -13.61 13.05
C GLN A 424 19.15 -15.14 12.97
N LEU A 425 18.82 -15.68 11.80
CA LEU A 425 18.69 -17.12 11.55
C LEU A 425 20.02 -17.79 11.16
N GLY A 426 21.14 -17.04 11.11
CA GLY A 426 22.44 -17.57 10.71
C GLY A 426 22.54 -17.99 9.24
N ILE A 427 21.71 -17.42 8.37
CA ILE A 427 21.73 -17.63 6.93
C ILE A 427 22.83 -16.75 6.34
N GLN A 428 23.81 -17.36 5.67
CA GLN A 428 24.73 -16.63 4.81
C GLN A 428 24.00 -16.31 3.49
N PRO A 429 23.90 -15.03 3.09
CA PRO A 429 23.20 -14.63 1.87
C PRO A 429 23.82 -15.23 0.60
#